data_AF-A0A6H9FTM5-F1
#
_entry.id   AF-A0A6H9FTM5-F1
#
_cell.length_a   1.000
_cell.length_b   1.000
_cell.length_c   1.000
_cell.angle_alpha   90.00
_cell.angle_beta   90.00
_cell.angle_gamma   90.00
#
_symmetry.space_group_name_H-M   'P 1'
#
loop_
_entity.id
_entity.type
_entity.pdbx_description
1 polymer ?
#
loop_
_entity_poly.entity_id
_entity_poly.type
_entity_poly.pdbx_seq_one_letter_code
_entity_poly.pdbx_strand_id
1 'polypeptide(L)' 'MIIDGQELLIRPNLGRFTQPFSFIGLPALSLPIKRSSQLPLGLQIIAAPDREDLILSVARVLEEMLIDIPHQ' A
#
# COMPACT_ATOMS: atom_id res chain seq x y z
N MET A 1 -1.56 1.77 19.69
CA MET A 1 -1.83 0.47 19.04
C MET A 1 -0.57 -0.35 19.14
N ILE A 2 -0.67 -1.66 19.40
CA ILE A 2 0.48 -2.54 19.48
C ILE A 2 0.75 -3.12 18.09
N ILE A 3 1.94 -2.86 17.53
CA ILE A 3 2.44 -3.44 16.27
C ILE A 3 3.83 -4.01 16.58
N ASP A 4 4.05 -5.29 16.25
CA ASP A 4 5.32 -6.00 16.54
C ASP A 4 5.77 -5.87 18.01
N GLY A 5 4.82 -5.89 18.95
CA GLY A 5 5.08 -5.75 20.39
C GLY A 5 5.41 -4.32 20.86
N GLN A 6 5.43 -3.34 19.95
CA GLN A 6 5.68 -1.94 20.28
C GLN A 6 4.39 -1.12 20.28
N GLU A 7 4.26 -0.24 21.27
CA GLU A 7 3.17 0.74 21.29
C GLU A 7 3.46 1.90 20.34
N LEU A 8 2.61 2.06 19.33
CA LEU A 8 2.68 3.14 18.34
C LEU A 8 1.49 4.09 18.45
N LEU A 9 1.78 5.39 18.36
CA LEU A 9 0.78 6.45 18.20
C LEU A 9 0.17 6.39 16.79
N ILE A 10 -1.15 6.24 16.69
CA ILE A 10 -1.82 6.06 15.41
C ILE A 10 -1.76 7.31 14.54
N ARG A 11 -2.21 8.45 15.06
CA ARG A 11 -2.37 9.69 14.28
C ARG A 11 -1.13 10.12 13.48
N PRO A 12 0.10 10.15 14.06
CA PRO A 12 1.28 10.56 13.30
C PRO A 12 1.80 9.47 12.35
N ASN A 13 1.46 8.20 12.56
CA ASN A 13 2.02 7.10 11.77
C ASN A 13 1.10 6.66 10.63
N LEU A 14 -0.22 6.79 10.77
CA LEU A 14 -1.18 6.25 9.80
C LEU A 14 -1.05 6.89 8.41
N GLY A 15 -0.76 8.20 8.36
CA GLY A 15 -0.61 8.93 7.11
C GLY A 15 0.83 9.07 6.60
N ARG A 16 1.82 8.45 7.25
CA ARG A 16 3.25 8.67 6.95
C ARG A 16 3.59 8.39 5.48
N PHE A 17 2.98 7.38 4.88
CA PHE A 17 3.23 6.98 3.49
C PHE A 17 2.26 7.63 2.49
N THR A 18 1.14 8.20 2.93
CA THR A 18 0.17 8.83 2.03
C THR A 18 0.31 10.35 1.96
N GLN A 19 0.54 11.01 3.10
CA GLN A 19 0.49 12.47 3.22
C GLN A 19 1.42 13.22 2.26
N PRO A 20 2.72 12.87 2.11
CA PRO A 20 3.60 13.65 1.24
C PRO A 20 3.14 13.67 -0.22
N PHE A 21 2.63 12.54 -0.72
CA PHE A 21 2.23 12.38 -2.12
C PHE A 21 0.83 12.91 -2.39
N SER A 22 -0.11 12.71 -1.46
CA SER A 22 -1.44 13.32 -1.53
C SER A 22 -1.37 14.84 -1.48
N PHE A 23 -0.44 15.40 -0.69
CA PHE A 23 -0.25 16.85 -0.58
C PHE A 23 0.13 17.51 -1.91
N ILE A 24 0.97 16.85 -2.72
CA ILE A 24 1.38 17.34 -4.04
C ILE A 24 0.48 16.85 -5.18
N GLY A 25 -0.61 16.13 -4.87
CA GLY A 25 -1.60 15.69 -5.84
C GLY A 25 -1.14 14.58 -6.80
N LEU A 26 -0.16 13.76 -6.41
CA LEU A 26 0.23 12.64 -7.26
C LEU A 26 -0.84 11.53 -7.27
N PRO A 27 -1.07 10.88 -8.42
CA PRO A 27 -1.97 9.73 -8.48
C PRO A 27 -1.36 8.58 -7.67
N ALA A 28 -2.21 7.89 -6.91
CA ALA A 28 -1.82 6.77 -6.06
C ALA A 28 -2.92 5.71 -5.98
N LEU A 29 -2.52 4.44 -5.90
CA LEU A 29 -3.40 3.28 -5.70
C LEU A 29 -2.86 2.41 -4.56
N SER A 30 -3.76 1.85 -3.75
CA SER A 30 -3.42 0.86 -2.74
C SER A 30 -3.91 -0.52 -3.17
N LEU A 31 -2.98 -1.46 -3.37
CA LEU A 31 -3.27 -2.85 -3.70
C LEU A 31 -3.22 -3.71 -2.43
N PRO A 32 -4.29 -4.46 -2.09
CA PRO A 32 -4.28 -5.33 -0.92
C PRO A 32 -3.46 -6.60 -1.21
N ILE A 33 -2.47 -6.87 -0.37
CA ILE A 33 -1.74 -8.13 -0.33
C ILE A 33 -2.33 -8.97 0.79
N LYS A 34 -3.01 -10.06 0.43
CA LYS A 34 -3.54 -11.03 1.38
C LYS A 34 -2.41 -11.92 1.87
N ARG A 35 -2.37 -12.13 3.18
CA ARG A 35 -1.42 -13.02 3.84
C ARG A 35 -2.19 -14.00 4.70
N SER A 36 -1.98 -15.30 4.49
CA SER A 36 -2.63 -16.32 5.30
C SER A 36 -2.21 -16.18 6.76
N SER A 37 -3.18 -16.17 7.68
CA SER A 37 -2.95 -16.12 9.14
C SER A 37 -2.18 -14.89 9.65
N GLN A 38 -2.11 -13.79 8.89
CA GLN A 38 -1.51 -12.52 9.29
C GLN A 38 -2.43 -11.34 8.93
N LEU A 39 -2.15 -10.16 9.48
CA LEU A 39 -2.82 -8.93 9.03
C LEU A 39 -2.48 -8.65 7.55
N PRO A 40 -3.41 -8.14 6.74
CA PRO A 40 -3.14 -7.78 5.35
C PRO A 40 -2.11 -6.66 5.25
N LEU A 41 -1.38 -6.60 4.14
CA LEU A 41 -0.53 -5.46 3.78
C LEU A 41 -1.19 -4.66 2.67
N GLY A 42 -0.98 -3.34 2.68
CA GLY A 42 -1.29 -2.48 1.54
C GLY A 42 -0.01 -2.13 0.80
N LEU A 43 0.03 -2.36 -0.51
CA LEU A 43 1.08 -1.87 -1.39
C LEU A 43 0.63 -0.57 -2.04
N GLN A 44 1.36 0.51 -1.80
CA GLN A 44 1.08 1.80 -2.43
C GLN A 44 1.88 1.93 -3.73
N ILE A 45 1.18 2.18 -4.83
CA ILE A 45 1.75 2.48 -6.14
C ILE A 45 1.50 3.97 -6.40
N ILE A 46 2.55 4.71 -6.76
CA ILE A 46 2.48 6.15 -7.03
C ILE A 46 3.08 6.37 -8.41
N ALA A 47 2.43 7.19 -9.24
CA ALA A 47 2.96 7.59 -10.54
C ALA A 47 3.17 9.10 -10.62
N ALA A 48 3.80 9.53 -11.72
CA ALA A 48 3.86 10.94 -12.10
C ALA A 48 2.44 11.50 -12.38
N PRO A 49 2.26 12.83 -12.39
CA PRO A 49 0.95 13.45 -12.70
C PRO A 49 0.35 12.93 -14.00
N ASP A 50 -0.98 12.75 -14.00
CA ASP A 50 -1.80 12.31 -15.14
C ASP A 50 -1.45 10.92 -15.70
N ARG A 51 -0.75 10.09 -14.91
CA ARG A 51 -0.34 8.73 -15.28
C ARG A 51 -1.10 7.62 -14.55
N GLU A 52 -2.40 7.78 -14.36
CA GLU A 52 -3.28 6.74 -13.82
C GLU A 52 -3.25 5.47 -14.68
N ASP A 53 -3.01 5.62 -16.00
CA ASP A 53 -2.79 4.53 -16.95
C ASP A 53 -1.70 3.56 -16.47
N LEU A 54 -0.56 4.10 -16.03
CA LEU A 54 0.56 3.31 -15.54
C LEU A 54 0.25 2.64 -14.21
N ILE A 55 -0.43 3.35 -13.30
CA ILE A 55 -0.80 2.78 -12.00
C ILE A 55 -1.71 1.58 -12.19
N LEU A 56 -2.75 1.70 -13.02
CA LEU A 56 -3.69 0.62 -13.31
C LEU A 56 -2.99 -0.56 -14.01
N SER A 57 -2.10 -0.28 -14.97
CA SER A 57 -1.33 -1.32 -15.66
C SER A 57 -0.44 -2.10 -14.70
N VAL A 58 0.29 -1.43 -13.81
CA VAL A 58 1.16 -2.08 -12.83
C VAL A 58 0.33 -2.83 -11.79
N ALA A 59 -0.75 -2.22 -11.29
CA ALA A 59 -1.64 -2.85 -10.33
C ALA A 59 -2.22 -4.16 -10.87
N ARG A 60 -2.59 -4.21 -12.15
CA ARG A 60 -3.11 -5.43 -12.78
C ARG A 60 -2.11 -6.58 -12.76
N VAL A 61 -0.85 -6.31 -13.12
CA VAL A 61 0.21 -7.33 -13.11
C VAL A 61 0.49 -7.80 -11.67
N LEU A 62 0.56 -6.85 -10.73
CA LEU A 62 0.85 -7.16 -9.33
C LEU A 62 -0.31 -7.88 -8.63
N GLU A 63 -1.56 -7.59 -8.97
CA GLU A 63 -2.72 -8.30 -8.45
C GLU A 63 -2.61 -9.80 -8.74
N GLU A 64 -2.25 -10.18 -9.96
CA GLU A 64 -2.10 -11.59 -10.35
C GLU A 64 -0.90 -12.28 -9.66
N MET A 65 0.16 -11.53 -9.33
CA MET A 65 1.38 -12.06 -8.71
C MET A 65 1.33 -12.13 -7.18
N LEU A 66 0.53 -11.27 -6.53
CA LEU A 66 0.57 -11.06 -5.08
C LEU A 66 -0.69 -11.59 -4.35
N ILE A 67 -1.56 -12.32 -5.05
CA ILE A 67 -2.65 -13.06 -4.41
C ILE A 67 -2.08 -14.30 -3.69
N ASP A 68 -2.37 -14.41 -2.39
CA ASP A 68 -2.05 -15.57 -1.53
C ASP A 68 -0.56 -15.94 -1.48
N ILE A 69 0.28 -14.99 -1.09
CA ILE A 69 1.70 -15.25 -0.83
C ILE A 69 1.83 -16.26 0.33
N PRO A 70 2.39 -17.47 0.11
CA PRO A 70 2.57 -18.47 1.15
C PRO A 70 3.56 -17.98 2.21
N HIS A 71 3.37 -18.44 3.45
CA HIS A 71 4.36 -18.24 4.51
C HIS A 71 5.65 -19.01 4.15
N GLN A 72 6.80 -18.34 4.15
CA GLN A 72 8.09 -19.01 4.34
C GLN A 72 8.29 -19.27 5.83
#